data_AF-A0A1A9UMG5-F1
#
_entry.id   AF-A0A1A9UMG5-F1
#
_cell.length_a   1.000
_cell.length_b   1.000
_cell.length_c   1.000
_cell.angle_alpha   90.00
_cell.angle_beta   90.00
_cell.angle_gamma   90.00
#
_symmetry.space_group_name_H-M   'P 1'
#
loop_
_entity.id
_entity.type
_entity.pdbx_description
1 polymer ?
#
loop_
_entity_poly.entity_id
_entity_poly.type
_entity_poly.pdbx_seq_one_letter_code
_entity_poly.pdbx_strand_id
1 'polypeptide(L)'
;MKITRYKKLNKTLAFFSAHYNYREPYQVLIDATFCQAALKNKVIVEEQIRKYFQVQVKLLTTQCIILEAESLGAPLVGATQIVKKFLVHKCGHEGNPIAASECIKQMTKDSRYIVASQDKSLQSSLRKVPGRCLLYLHKATPTLETPSQASKKWVQKKLKNTLTIDIEKIENLKSQNGINLTEEKPKSKRRIPKNPNPLSCKKSKKQSVNNIQTLANSSKPPMKGKRKRIKLPRHVKEFLRDN
;
A
#
# COMPACT_ATOMS: atom_id res chain seq x y z
N MET A 1 8.11 -9.25 -6.09
CA MET A 1 6.91 -8.78 -6.82
C MET A 1 7.00 -7.26 -6.96
N LYS A 2 7.08 -6.70 -8.17
CA LYS A 2 7.17 -5.24 -8.38
C LYS A 2 5.85 -4.59 -7.96
N ILE A 3 5.86 -3.74 -6.93
CA ILE A 3 4.65 -3.01 -6.51
C ILE A 3 4.32 -2.00 -7.61
N THR A 4 3.14 -2.13 -8.22
CA THR A 4 2.67 -1.17 -9.22
C THR A 4 2.37 0.19 -8.57
N ARG A 5 2.56 1.28 -9.32
CA ARG A 5 2.38 2.66 -8.80
C ARG A 5 0.98 2.86 -8.19
N TYR A 6 -0.03 2.27 -8.82
CA TYR A 6 -1.40 2.22 -8.32
C TYR A 6 -1.52 1.56 -6.94
N LYS A 7 -0.88 0.40 -6.73
CA LYS A 7 -0.88 -0.26 -5.41
C LYS A 7 -0.26 0.63 -4.32
N LYS A 8 0.77 1.40 -4.67
CA LYS A 8 1.39 2.36 -3.76
C LYS A 8 0.43 3.52 -3.45
N LEU A 9 -0.24 4.06 -4.46
CA LEU A 9 -1.23 5.11 -4.29
C LEU A 9 -2.36 4.66 -3.35
N ASN A 10 -3.00 3.52 -3.65
CA ASN A 10 -4.10 3.00 -2.85
C ASN A 10 -3.70 2.73 -1.41
N LYS A 11 -2.49 2.20 -1.19
CA LYS A 11 -1.98 1.99 0.18
C LYS A 11 -1.85 3.31 0.93
N THR A 12 -1.38 4.37 0.27
CA THR A 12 -1.27 5.70 0.87
C THR A 12 -2.65 6.31 1.12
N LEU A 13 -3.57 6.24 0.15
CA LEU A 13 -4.93 6.76 0.31
C LEU A 13 -5.70 6.03 1.40
N ALA A 14 -5.57 4.70 1.50
CA ALA A 14 -6.17 3.90 2.57
C ALA A 14 -5.68 4.35 3.95
N PHE A 15 -4.38 4.65 4.11
CA PHE A 15 -3.85 5.18 5.36
C PHE A 15 -4.48 6.53 5.73
N PHE A 16 -4.59 7.46 4.78
CA PHE A 16 -5.18 8.78 5.03
C PHE A 16 -6.70 8.70 5.24
N SER A 17 -7.39 7.80 4.56
CA SER A 17 -8.82 7.54 4.75
C SER A 17 -9.10 6.98 6.15
N ALA A 18 -8.30 6.02 6.61
CA ALA A 18 -8.50 5.34 7.89
C ALA A 18 -8.20 6.24 9.10
N HIS A 19 -7.19 7.11 9.01
CA HIS A 19 -6.72 7.87 10.18
C HIS A 19 -7.03 9.37 10.15
N TYR A 20 -7.22 9.94 8.97
CA TYR A 20 -7.41 11.38 8.77
C TYR A 20 -8.69 11.72 8.00
N ASN A 21 -9.62 10.76 7.87
CA ASN A 21 -10.96 10.96 7.30
C ASN A 21 -10.98 11.53 5.87
N TYR A 22 -9.95 11.28 5.07
CA TYR A 22 -9.99 11.59 3.63
C TYR A 22 -11.06 10.72 2.96
N ARG A 23 -11.89 11.33 2.10
CA ARG A 23 -13.00 10.65 1.42
C ARG A 23 -13.08 11.09 -0.03
N GLU A 24 -13.66 10.22 -0.85
CA GLU A 24 -14.07 10.55 -2.20
C GLU A 24 -15.29 11.50 -2.19
N PRO A 25 -15.41 12.46 -3.13
CA PRO A 25 -14.42 12.85 -4.13
C PRO A 25 -13.21 13.55 -3.51
N TYR A 26 -12.01 13.06 -3.83
CA TYR A 26 -10.78 13.64 -3.26
C TYR A 26 -10.59 15.06 -3.80
N GLN A 27 -10.25 15.98 -2.90
CA GLN A 27 -10.03 17.38 -3.24
C GLN A 27 -8.52 17.64 -3.35
N VAL A 28 -8.06 17.97 -4.54
CA VAL A 28 -6.64 18.27 -4.82
C VAL A 28 -6.49 19.77 -4.98
N LEU A 29 -5.75 20.41 -4.07
CA LEU A 29 -5.43 21.83 -4.14
C LEU A 29 -4.15 22.01 -4.94
N ILE A 30 -4.26 22.64 -6.12
CA ILE A 30 -3.18 22.78 -7.10
C ILE A 30 -2.53 24.16 -6.98
N ASP A 31 -1.22 24.13 -6.79
CA ASP A 31 -0.34 25.29 -6.78
C ASP A 31 0.22 25.61 -8.18
N ALA A 32 0.56 26.88 -8.44
CA ALA A 32 1.10 27.33 -9.71
C ALA A 32 2.45 26.66 -10.05
N THR A 33 3.27 26.38 -9.03
CA THR A 33 4.55 25.67 -9.20
C THR A 33 4.38 24.26 -9.78
N PHE A 34 3.28 23.59 -9.41
CA PHE A 34 2.94 22.27 -9.93
C PHE A 34 2.53 22.33 -11.39
N CYS A 35 1.69 23.31 -11.76
CA CYS A 35 1.31 23.56 -13.16
C CYS A 35 2.51 23.91 -14.02
N GLN A 36 3.45 24.71 -13.51
CA GLN A 36 4.69 25.03 -14.21
C GLN A 36 5.56 23.79 -14.45
N ALA A 37 5.67 22.91 -13.45
CA ALA A 37 6.37 21.64 -13.60
C ALA A 37 5.66 20.71 -14.61
N ALA A 38 4.32 20.72 -14.65
CA ALA A 38 3.54 19.96 -15.61
C ALA A 38 3.79 20.44 -17.04
N LEU A 39 3.78 21.76 -17.26
CA LEU A 39 4.08 22.37 -18.56
C LEU A 39 5.47 22.00 -19.08
N LYS A 40 6.49 22.12 -18.23
CA LYS A 40 7.87 21.73 -18.58
C LYS A 40 7.97 20.28 -19.04
N ASN A 41 7.17 19.39 -18.45
CA ASN A 41 7.14 17.96 -18.78
C ASN A 41 6.05 17.59 -19.82
N LYS A 42 5.36 18.57 -20.41
CA LYS A 42 4.26 18.38 -21.37
C LYS A 42 3.15 17.47 -20.84
N VAL A 43 2.81 17.64 -19.56
CA VAL A 43 1.78 16.88 -18.86
C VAL A 43 0.49 17.67 -18.79
N ILE A 44 -0.59 17.08 -19.30
CA ILE A 44 -1.95 17.56 -19.05
C ILE A 44 -2.37 17.13 -17.65
N VAL A 45 -2.42 18.09 -16.72
CA VAL A 45 -2.63 17.86 -15.29
C VAL A 45 -3.94 17.11 -15.01
N GLU A 46 -5.04 17.56 -15.62
CA GLU A 46 -6.38 16.99 -15.37
C GLU A 46 -6.46 15.51 -15.76
N GLU A 47 -5.98 15.17 -16.97
CA GLU A 47 -5.94 13.80 -17.43
C GLU A 47 -5.01 12.92 -16.61
N GLN A 48 -3.79 13.40 -16.31
CA GLN A 48 -2.82 12.59 -15.58
C GLN A 48 -3.27 12.32 -14.15
N ILE A 49 -3.88 13.30 -13.48
CA ILE A 49 -4.41 13.09 -12.13
C ILE A 49 -5.59 12.10 -12.16
N ARG A 50 -6.51 12.22 -13.12
CA ARG A 50 -7.62 11.25 -13.28
C ARG A 50 -7.10 9.83 -13.55
N LYS A 51 -6.16 9.67 -14.48
CA LYS A 51 -5.50 8.39 -14.80
C LYS A 51 -4.76 7.81 -13.61
N TYR A 52 -4.13 8.65 -12.79
CA TYR A 52 -3.36 8.22 -11.63
C TYR A 52 -4.26 7.78 -10.47
N PHE A 53 -5.29 8.55 -10.13
CA PHE A 53 -6.19 8.27 -9.00
C PHE A 53 -7.22 7.18 -9.30
N GLN A 54 -7.69 7.03 -10.54
CA GLN A 54 -8.72 6.04 -10.94
C GLN A 54 -10.04 6.12 -10.14
N VAL A 55 -10.27 7.27 -9.51
CA VAL A 55 -11.36 7.57 -8.56
C VAL A 55 -11.80 9.01 -8.84
N GLN A 56 -12.98 9.45 -8.38
CA GLN A 56 -13.40 10.83 -8.58
C GLN A 56 -12.51 11.81 -7.81
N VAL A 57 -11.98 12.81 -8.53
CA VAL A 57 -11.11 13.85 -7.99
C VAL A 57 -11.61 15.22 -8.43
N LYS A 58 -11.72 16.14 -7.47
CA LYS A 58 -12.00 17.56 -7.70
C LYS A 58 -10.69 18.34 -7.63
N LEU A 59 -10.33 18.97 -8.75
CA LEU A 59 -9.15 19.83 -8.84
C LEU A 59 -9.56 21.26 -8.49
N LEU A 60 -8.89 21.81 -7.48
CA LEU A 60 -9.20 23.10 -6.89
C LEU A 60 -7.96 24.00 -6.90
N THR A 61 -8.16 25.29 -6.92
CA THR A 61 -7.15 26.32 -6.65
C THR A 61 -7.73 27.40 -5.73
N THR A 62 -6.95 28.40 -5.34
CA THR A 62 -7.42 29.54 -4.54
C THR A 62 -7.09 30.86 -5.21
N GLN A 63 -7.82 31.91 -4.85
CA GLN A 63 -7.58 33.25 -5.37
C GLN A 63 -6.15 33.74 -5.09
N CYS A 64 -5.60 33.45 -3.91
CA CYS A 64 -4.21 33.80 -3.58
C CYS A 64 -3.19 33.16 -4.53
N ILE A 65 -3.39 31.87 -4.89
CA ILE A 65 -2.50 31.17 -5.84
C ILE A 65 -2.55 31.83 -7.21
N ILE A 66 -3.75 32.20 -7.68
CA ILE A 66 -3.93 32.86 -8.97
C ILE A 66 -3.21 34.22 -8.98
N LEU A 67 -3.45 35.04 -7.95
CA LEU A 67 -2.88 36.39 -7.86
C LEU A 67 -1.35 36.38 -7.71
N GLU A 68 -0.79 35.45 -6.93
CA GLU A 68 0.67 35.29 -6.85
C GLU A 68 1.26 34.81 -8.18
N ALA A 69 0.59 33.90 -8.89
CA ALA A 69 1.06 33.45 -10.20
C ALA A 69 1.01 34.57 -11.25
N GLU A 70 0.03 35.47 -11.15
CA GLU A 70 -0.06 36.67 -11.99
C GLU A 70 1.02 37.70 -11.66
N SER A 71 1.31 37.93 -10.38
CA SER A 71 2.33 38.91 -9.97
C SER A 71 3.75 38.51 -10.40
N LEU A 72 4.03 37.21 -10.49
CA LEU A 72 5.30 36.69 -10.99
C LEU A 72 5.46 36.83 -12.52
N GLY A 73 4.39 37.13 -13.26
CA GLY A 73 4.42 37.58 -14.65
C GLY A 73 4.83 36.54 -15.69
N ALA A 74 5.64 37.00 -16.67
CA ALA A 74 6.04 36.28 -17.89
C ALA A 74 6.46 34.80 -17.72
N PRO A 75 7.30 34.40 -16.74
CA PRO A 75 7.76 33.01 -16.64
C PRO A 75 6.65 32.00 -16.29
N LEU A 76 5.53 32.47 -15.74
CA LEU A 76 4.44 31.62 -15.25
C LEU A 76 3.13 31.80 -16.03
N VAL A 77 3.09 32.60 -17.09
CA VAL A 77 1.87 32.88 -17.87
C VAL A 77 1.12 31.60 -18.27
N GLY A 78 1.84 30.62 -18.81
CA GLY A 78 1.24 29.33 -19.18
C GLY A 78 0.67 28.58 -17.97
N ALA A 79 1.39 28.59 -16.85
CA ALA A 79 0.93 27.93 -15.62
C ALA A 79 -0.32 28.62 -15.07
N THR A 80 -0.34 29.95 -15.05
CA THR A 80 -1.47 30.77 -14.63
C THR A 80 -2.72 30.46 -15.46
N GLN A 81 -2.58 30.32 -16.78
CA GLN A 81 -3.70 29.93 -17.65
C GLN A 81 -4.26 28.54 -17.32
N ILE A 82 -3.40 27.58 -16.93
CA ILE A 82 -3.86 26.25 -16.49
C ILE A 82 -4.54 26.34 -15.14
N VAL A 83 -3.96 27.06 -14.18
CA VAL A 83 -4.51 27.21 -12.84
C VAL A 83 -5.92 27.80 -12.88
N LYS A 84 -6.15 28.81 -13.72
CA LYS A 84 -7.47 29.47 -13.92
C LYS A 84 -8.56 28.53 -14.44
N LYS A 85 -8.21 27.39 -15.05
CA LYS A 85 -9.21 26.39 -15.51
C LYS A 85 -9.78 25.56 -14.37
N PHE A 86 -9.09 25.47 -13.24
CA PHE A 86 -9.57 24.71 -12.09
C PHE A 86 -10.57 25.50 -11.26
N LEU A 87 -11.37 24.78 -10.47
CA LEU A 87 -12.38 25.40 -9.62
C LEU A 87 -11.71 26.24 -8.52
N VAL A 88 -12.14 27.49 -8.38
CA VAL A 88 -11.60 28.40 -7.35
C VAL A 88 -12.34 28.17 -6.04
N HIS A 89 -11.61 27.76 -5.01
CA HIS A 89 -12.09 27.64 -3.65
C HIS A 89 -11.86 28.97 -2.90
N LYS A 90 -12.89 29.42 -2.18
CA LYS A 90 -12.81 30.62 -1.34
C LYS A 90 -11.88 30.36 -0.15
N CYS A 91 -10.82 31.14 -0.03
CA CYS A 91 -9.81 30.96 1.02
C CYS A 91 -9.92 31.94 2.19
N GLY A 92 -10.88 32.88 2.15
CA GLY A 92 -11.08 33.87 3.21
C GLY A 92 -10.10 35.04 3.20
N HIS A 93 -9.17 35.09 2.24
CA HIS A 93 -8.22 36.18 2.02
C HIS A 93 -8.66 37.09 0.86
N GLU A 94 -9.97 37.21 0.65
CA GLU A 94 -10.53 38.08 -0.38
C GLU A 94 -10.26 39.54 0.04
N GLY A 95 -9.68 40.35 -0.86
CA GLY A 95 -9.29 41.74 -0.60
C GLY A 95 -7.82 41.92 -0.19
N ASN A 96 -7.31 41.09 0.72
CA ASN A 96 -5.90 41.13 1.16
C ASN A 96 -5.20 39.81 0.80
N PRO A 97 -4.71 39.65 -0.45
CA PRO A 97 -4.07 38.42 -0.87
C PRO A 97 -2.74 38.21 -0.13
N ILE A 98 -2.60 37.04 0.48
CA ILE A 98 -1.36 36.57 1.10
C ILE A 98 -0.62 35.66 0.12
N ALA A 99 0.68 35.43 0.33
CA ALA A 99 1.46 34.43 -0.39
C ALA A 99 0.75 33.05 -0.41
N ALA A 100 0.78 32.35 -1.55
CA ALA A 100 0.10 31.07 -1.71
C ALA A 100 0.60 30.02 -0.73
N SER A 101 1.89 30.01 -0.44
CA SER A 101 2.46 29.04 0.51
C SER A 101 1.82 29.16 1.90
N GLU A 102 1.51 30.38 2.33
CA GLU A 102 0.83 30.64 3.60
C GLU A 102 -0.68 30.37 3.49
N CYS A 103 -1.32 30.79 2.40
CA CYS A 103 -2.71 30.47 2.11
C CYS A 103 -2.96 28.95 2.15
N ILE A 104 -2.09 28.14 1.53
CA ILE A 104 -2.18 26.67 1.54
C ILE A 104 -1.98 26.12 2.95
N LYS A 105 -1.04 26.65 3.74
CA LYS A 105 -0.84 26.24 5.14
C LYS A 105 -2.09 26.51 5.99
N GLN A 106 -2.72 27.67 5.81
CA GLN A 106 -3.95 28.02 6.52
C GLN A 106 -5.13 27.17 6.06
N MET A 107 -5.33 27.05 4.74
CA MET A 107 -6.39 26.25 4.14
C MET A 107 -6.34 24.80 4.61
N THR A 108 -5.14 24.23 4.68
CA THR A 108 -5.01 22.83 5.08
C THR A 108 -5.35 22.59 6.54
N LYS A 109 -5.26 23.56 7.48
CA LYS A 109 -5.45 23.34 8.93
C LYS A 109 -6.56 22.34 9.30
N ASP A 110 -7.80 22.63 8.89
CA ASP A 110 -8.97 21.83 9.26
C ASP A 110 -9.55 21.02 8.09
N SER A 111 -9.04 21.25 6.88
CA SER A 111 -9.55 20.65 5.66
C SER A 111 -8.73 19.44 5.21
N ARG A 112 -9.33 18.69 4.28
CA ARG A 112 -8.81 17.41 3.78
C ARG A 112 -8.32 17.54 2.35
N TYR A 113 -7.49 18.54 2.09
CA TYR A 113 -6.88 18.74 0.78
C TYR A 113 -5.65 17.86 0.59
N ILE A 114 -5.55 17.27 -0.60
CA ILE A 114 -4.30 16.77 -1.13
C ILE A 114 -3.61 17.96 -1.79
N VAL A 115 -2.48 18.39 -1.26
CA VAL A 115 -1.76 19.56 -1.79
C VAL A 115 -0.86 19.11 -2.92
N ALA A 116 -1.07 19.66 -4.11
CA ALA A 116 -0.23 19.45 -5.29
C ALA A 116 0.70 20.65 -5.50
N SER A 117 1.97 20.52 -5.09
CA SER A 117 2.96 21.60 -5.19
C SER A 117 4.36 21.04 -5.48
N GLN A 118 5.18 21.81 -6.19
CA GLN A 118 6.59 21.50 -6.45
C GLN A 118 7.55 22.32 -5.56
N ASP A 119 7.04 23.24 -4.73
CA ASP A 119 7.87 24.01 -3.81
C ASP A 119 8.36 23.14 -2.64
N LYS A 120 9.68 23.03 -2.51
CA LYS A 120 10.35 22.26 -1.45
C LYS A 120 10.11 22.87 -0.06
N SER A 121 10.00 24.20 0.03
CA SER A 121 9.85 24.89 1.31
C SER A 121 8.46 24.65 1.90
N LEU A 122 7.42 24.77 1.08
CA LEU A 122 6.05 24.44 1.43
C LEU A 122 5.89 22.96 1.77
N GLN A 123 6.41 22.05 0.94
CA GLN A 123 6.34 20.61 1.21
C GLN A 123 7.00 20.26 2.56
N SER A 124 8.17 20.82 2.84
CA SER A 124 8.89 20.57 4.11
C SER A 124 8.11 21.07 5.31
N SER A 125 7.42 22.21 5.17
CA SER A 125 6.53 22.75 6.20
C SER A 125 5.33 21.84 6.44
N LEU A 126 4.68 21.37 5.37
CA LEU A 126 3.51 20.49 5.45
C LEU A 126 3.85 19.10 6.01
N ARG A 127 5.06 18.57 5.75
CA ARG A 127 5.52 17.28 6.31
C ARG A 127 5.62 17.27 7.83
N LYS A 128 5.88 18.43 8.46
CA LYS A 128 5.96 18.58 9.92
C LYS A 128 4.60 18.38 10.58
N VAL A 129 3.51 18.72 9.88
CA VAL A 129 2.15 18.60 10.38
C VAL A 129 1.59 17.21 10.05
N PRO A 130 1.03 16.47 11.04
CA PRO A 130 0.43 15.17 10.77
C PRO A 130 -0.86 15.31 9.93
N GLY A 131 -1.14 14.33 9.07
CA GLY A 131 -2.37 14.28 8.29
C GLY A 131 -2.38 15.06 6.98
N ARG A 132 -1.26 15.70 6.61
CA ARG A 132 -1.11 16.38 5.33
C ARG A 132 -0.73 15.41 4.23
N CYS A 133 -1.52 15.41 3.15
CA CYS A 133 -1.25 14.62 1.97
C CYS A 133 -0.60 15.50 0.88
N LEU A 134 0.53 15.05 0.34
CA LEU A 134 1.31 15.79 -0.66
C LEU A 134 1.34 15.03 -1.98
N LEU A 135 1.10 15.74 -3.07
CA LEU A 135 1.24 15.29 -4.44
C LEU A 135 2.30 16.14 -5.14
N TYR A 136 3.23 15.51 -5.83
CA TYR A 136 4.25 16.23 -6.61
C TYR A 136 4.52 15.50 -7.92
N LEU A 137 5.16 16.19 -8.85
CA LEU A 137 5.58 15.60 -10.12
C LEU A 137 7.02 15.11 -10.02
N HIS A 138 7.22 13.84 -10.35
CA HIS A 138 8.54 13.30 -10.65
C HIS A 138 8.66 13.17 -12.16
N LYS A 139 9.32 14.16 -12.79
CA LYS A 139 9.30 14.35 -14.25
C LYS A 139 7.84 14.45 -14.74
N ALA A 140 7.42 13.58 -15.66
CA ALA A 140 6.06 13.56 -16.20
C ALA A 140 5.03 12.80 -15.32
N THR A 141 5.43 12.23 -14.19
CA THR A 141 4.57 11.29 -13.44
C THR A 141 4.11 11.88 -12.10
N PRO A 142 2.79 12.04 -11.85
CA PRO A 142 2.28 12.46 -10.55
C PRO A 142 2.53 11.35 -9.53
N THR A 143 3.04 11.72 -8.36
CA THR A 143 3.36 10.78 -7.29
C THR A 143 2.80 11.29 -5.97
N LEU A 144 1.89 10.51 -5.37
CA LEU A 144 1.42 10.78 -4.02
C LEU A 144 2.50 10.39 -3.02
N GLU A 145 2.87 11.32 -2.15
CA GLU A 145 3.88 11.09 -1.13
C GLU A 145 3.38 10.08 -0.11
N THR A 146 4.28 9.21 0.35
CA THR A 146 3.96 8.33 1.47
C THR A 146 3.72 9.15 2.74
N PRO A 147 2.93 8.65 3.71
CA PRO A 147 2.64 9.40 4.92
C PRO A 147 3.89 9.86 5.65
N SER A 148 3.89 11.13 6.09
CA SER A 148 5.02 11.75 6.77
C SER A 148 5.35 11.03 8.07
N GLN A 149 6.59 11.19 8.56
CA GLN A 149 6.98 10.62 9.85
C GLN A 149 6.11 11.17 10.99
N ALA A 150 5.76 12.46 10.95
CA ALA A 150 4.84 13.08 11.90
C ALA A 150 3.48 12.39 11.89
N SER A 151 2.92 12.11 10.71
CA SER A 151 1.65 11.41 10.57
C SER A 151 1.71 10.00 11.16
N LYS A 152 2.76 9.24 10.86
CA LYS A 152 2.96 7.89 11.40
C LYS A 152 3.09 7.88 12.93
N LYS A 153 3.88 8.80 13.49
CA LYS A 153 4.05 8.94 14.94
C LYS A 153 2.73 9.31 15.63
N TRP A 154 1.95 10.22 15.05
CA TRP A 154 0.64 10.59 15.58
C TRP A 154 -0.33 9.42 15.60
N VAL A 155 -0.40 8.65 14.51
CA VAL A 155 -1.24 7.44 14.43
C VAL A 155 -0.80 6.40 15.45
N GLN A 156 0.51 6.14 15.58
CA GLN A 156 1.03 5.20 16.58
C GLN A 156 0.71 5.64 18.01
N LYS A 157 0.83 6.94 18.32
CA LYS A 157 0.44 7.49 19.63
C LYS A 157 -1.06 7.29 19.89
N LYS A 158 -1.90 7.62 18.91
CA LYS A 158 -3.36 7.43 19.00
C LYS A 158 -3.72 5.96 19.23
N LEU A 159 -3.12 5.05 18.47
CA LEU A 159 -3.33 3.61 18.63
C LEU A 159 -2.90 3.10 20.01
N LYS A 160 -1.72 3.50 20.49
CA LYS A 160 -1.25 3.12 21.84
C LYS A 160 -2.22 3.58 22.92
N ASN A 161 -2.68 4.83 22.85
CA ASN A 161 -3.64 5.36 23.82
C ASN A 161 -4.98 4.63 23.78
N THR A 162 -5.47 4.27 22.59
CA THR A 162 -6.70 3.45 22.48
C THR A 162 -6.49 2.06 23.09
N LEU A 163 -5.37 1.41 22.78
CA LEU A 163 -5.05 0.08 23.31
C LEU A 163 -4.91 0.09 24.84
N THR A 164 -4.31 1.12 25.44
CA THR A 164 -4.21 1.22 26.91
C THR A 164 -5.59 1.36 27.55
N ILE A 165 -6.46 2.21 27.00
CA ILE A 165 -7.84 2.36 27.47
C ILE A 165 -8.62 1.04 27.35
N ASP A 166 -8.41 0.29 26.27
CA ASP A 166 -9.08 -1.00 26.06
C ASP A 166 -8.60 -2.05 27.07
N ILE A 167 -7.29 -2.09 27.38
CA ILE A 167 -6.73 -2.97 28.42
C ILE A 167 -7.34 -2.64 29.78
N GLU A 168 -7.36 -1.36 30.18
CA GLU A 168 -7.94 -0.92 31.46
C GLU A 168 -9.43 -1.27 31.56
N LYS A 169 -10.21 -1.10 30.48
CA LYS A 169 -11.61 -1.51 30.43
C LYS A 169 -11.77 -3.02 30.59
N ILE A 170 -10.92 -3.81 29.91
CA ILE A 170 -10.95 -5.27 30.02
C ILE A 170 -10.63 -5.70 31.46
N GLU A 171 -9.66 -5.08 32.11
CA GLU A 171 -9.32 -5.37 33.51
C GLU A 171 -10.48 -5.03 34.45
N ASN A 172 -11.09 -3.85 34.31
CA ASN A 172 -12.27 -3.46 35.09
C ASN A 172 -13.45 -4.43 34.91
N LEU A 173 -13.72 -4.86 33.68
CA LEU A 173 -14.78 -5.83 33.39
C LEU A 173 -14.47 -7.23 33.95
N LYS A 174 -13.19 -7.65 33.96
CA LYS A 174 -12.77 -8.91 34.58
C LYS A 174 -12.99 -8.88 36.09
N SER A 175 -12.63 -7.79 36.75
CA SER A 175 -12.84 -7.61 38.19
C SER A 175 -14.32 -7.57 38.57
N GLN A 176 -15.16 -6.87 37.80
CA GLN A 176 -16.62 -6.82 38.03
C GLN A 176 -17.30 -8.17 37.86
N ASN A 177 -16.86 -8.98 36.91
CA ASN A 177 -17.41 -10.32 36.66
C ASN A 177 -16.79 -11.41 37.56
N GLY A 178 -15.95 -11.04 38.54
CA GLY A 178 -15.33 -11.99 39.47
C GLY A 178 -14.32 -12.94 38.84
N ILE A 179 -13.86 -12.65 37.60
CA ILE A 179 -12.87 -13.45 36.87
C ILE A 179 -11.47 -12.99 37.32
N ASN A 180 -11.14 -13.23 38.59
CA ASN A 180 -9.77 -13.10 39.07
C ASN A 180 -8.98 -14.31 38.59
N LEU A 181 -8.27 -14.15 37.48
CA LEU A 181 -7.37 -15.15 36.96
C LEU A 181 -6.09 -15.15 37.80
N THR A 182 -6.08 -15.93 38.88
CA THR A 182 -4.92 -16.77 39.17
C THR A 182 -4.86 -17.88 38.11
N GLU A 183 -4.76 -17.51 36.84
CA GLU A 183 -4.38 -18.45 35.79
C GLU A 183 -2.90 -18.73 35.98
N GLU A 184 -2.60 -19.84 36.66
CA GLU A 184 -1.37 -20.56 36.38
C GLU A 184 -1.27 -20.71 34.87
N LYS A 185 -0.31 -20.00 34.25
CA LYS A 185 -0.03 -20.10 32.82
C LYS A 185 -0.02 -21.59 32.48
N PRO A 186 -0.86 -22.09 31.55
CA PRO A 186 -0.82 -23.49 31.18
C PRO A 186 0.60 -23.77 30.71
N LYS A 187 1.33 -24.61 31.46
CA LYS A 187 2.70 -24.98 31.15
C LYS A 187 2.69 -25.47 29.71
N SER A 188 3.34 -24.72 28.82
CA SER A 188 3.46 -25.08 27.41
C SER A 188 3.89 -26.53 27.34
N LYS A 189 3.01 -27.42 26.86
CA LYS A 189 3.37 -28.82 26.60
C LYS A 189 4.62 -28.77 25.72
N ARG A 190 5.72 -29.36 26.19
CA ARG A 190 6.96 -29.45 25.41
C ARG A 190 6.58 -29.92 24.01
N ARG A 191 7.07 -29.21 22.98
CA ARG A 191 6.83 -29.60 21.58
C ARG A 191 7.40 -31.00 21.38
N ILE A 192 6.53 -32.00 21.44
CA ILE A 192 6.88 -33.36 21.04
C ILE A 192 7.27 -33.25 19.56
N PRO A 193 8.44 -33.78 19.15
CA PRO A 193 8.82 -33.80 17.75
C PRO A 193 7.70 -34.47 16.96
N LYS A 194 7.15 -33.75 15.98
CA LYS A 194 6.10 -34.30 15.11
C LYS A 194 6.68 -35.50 14.39
N ASN A 195 5.92 -36.60 14.34
CA ASN A 195 6.29 -37.74 13.53
C ASN A 195 6.64 -37.29 12.10
N PRO A 196 7.65 -37.91 11.47
CA PRO A 196 8.03 -37.57 10.11
C PRO A 196 6.80 -37.61 9.20
N ASN A 197 6.72 -36.61 8.30
CA ASN A 197 5.63 -36.48 7.34
C ASN A 197 5.33 -37.87 6.70
N PRO A 198 4.09 -38.36 6.72
CA PRO A 198 3.74 -39.70 6.23
C PRO A 198 4.10 -39.95 4.75
N LEU A 199 4.38 -38.90 3.99
CA LEU A 199 4.91 -38.98 2.61
C LEU A 199 6.43 -39.19 2.53
N SER A 200 7.18 -38.91 3.60
CA SER A 200 8.64 -39.14 3.73
C SER A 200 9.00 -40.50 4.31
N CYS A 201 8.06 -41.19 4.96
CA CYS A 201 8.28 -42.56 5.41
C CYS A 201 8.15 -43.51 4.22
N LYS A 202 9.27 -44.16 3.83
CA LYS A 202 9.22 -45.29 2.90
C LYS A 202 8.25 -46.33 3.49
N LYS A 203 7.24 -46.74 2.72
CA LYS A 203 6.30 -47.81 3.12
C LYS A 203 7.10 -49.01 3.61
N SER A 204 6.72 -49.56 4.76
CA SER A 204 7.35 -50.78 5.27
C SER A 204 7.23 -51.87 4.21
N LYS A 205 8.36 -52.48 3.85
CA LYS A 205 8.33 -53.69 3.04
C LYS A 205 7.80 -54.79 3.96
N LYS A 206 6.67 -55.39 3.61
CA LYS A 206 6.24 -56.64 4.23
C LYS A 206 7.37 -57.66 4.03
N GLN A 207 7.97 -58.13 5.11
CA GLN A 207 8.76 -59.35 5.07
C GLN A 207 7.80 -60.46 4.68
N SER A 208 8.04 -61.09 3.53
CA SER A 208 7.38 -62.34 3.18
C SER A 208 7.79 -63.37 4.22
N VAL A 209 6.84 -63.76 5.07
CA VAL A 209 7.01 -64.94 5.92
C VAL A 209 7.02 -66.14 4.98
N ASN A 210 8.22 -66.61 4.65
CA ASN A 210 8.39 -67.88 3.94
C ASN A 210 8.47 -68.97 5.01
N ASN A 211 7.33 -69.58 5.32
CA ASN A 211 7.32 -70.96 5.81
C ASN A 211 7.19 -71.87 4.60
N ILE A 212 8.19 -72.72 4.38
CA ILE A 212 8.10 -74.19 4.20
C ILE A 212 9.46 -74.70 3.68
N GLN A 213 9.97 -75.72 4.37
CA GLN A 213 11.15 -76.52 4.07
C GLN A 213 10.98 -77.30 2.75
N THR A 214 12.03 -77.46 1.95
CA THR A 214 12.59 -78.76 1.47
C THR A 214 13.63 -78.58 0.35
N LEU A 215 14.43 -79.63 0.22
CA LEU A 215 15.70 -79.81 -0.48
C LEU A 215 15.74 -79.58 -2.00
N ALA A 216 16.98 -79.42 -2.48
CA ALA A 216 17.58 -80.02 -3.68
C ALA A 216 18.07 -79.06 -4.79
N ASN A 217 19.27 -79.40 -5.28
CA ASN A 217 20.09 -78.74 -6.28
C ASN A 217 19.38 -78.42 -7.61
N SER A 218 19.72 -77.29 -8.22
CA SER A 218 20.22 -77.21 -9.61
C SER A 218 20.36 -75.75 -10.11
N SER A 219 21.25 -75.62 -11.08
CA SER A 219 21.82 -74.45 -11.74
C SER A 219 20.84 -73.50 -12.46
N LYS A 220 21.22 -72.21 -12.49
CA LYS A 220 20.61 -71.01 -13.14
C LYS A 220 20.16 -71.20 -14.61
N PRO A 221 19.26 -70.34 -15.17
CA PRO A 221 19.61 -68.98 -15.63
C PRO A 221 18.63 -67.86 -15.19
N PRO A 222 19.02 -66.57 -15.26
CA PRO A 222 18.23 -65.46 -14.73
C PRO A 222 17.08 -65.07 -15.68
N MET A 223 15.84 -65.00 -15.17
CA MET A 223 14.73 -64.40 -15.92
C MET A 223 14.89 -62.87 -16.02
N LYS A 224 14.80 -62.36 -17.25
CA LYS A 224 14.89 -60.93 -17.61
C LYS A 224 13.88 -60.08 -16.82
N GLY A 225 14.35 -59.00 -16.21
CA GLY A 225 13.51 -58.03 -15.50
C GLY A 225 12.51 -57.34 -16.43
N LYS A 226 11.22 -57.33 -16.06
CA LYS A 226 10.17 -56.58 -16.76
C LYS A 226 10.48 -55.09 -16.74
N ARG A 227 10.73 -54.49 -17.92
CA ARG A 227 10.91 -53.04 -18.08
C ARG A 227 9.61 -52.31 -17.69
N LYS A 228 9.71 -51.32 -16.81
CA LYS A 228 8.57 -50.45 -16.46
C LYS A 228 8.24 -49.57 -17.67
N ARG A 229 7.02 -49.69 -18.19
CA ARG A 229 6.51 -48.88 -19.29
C ARG A 229 6.31 -47.44 -18.79
N ILE A 230 7.14 -46.51 -19.25
CA ILE A 230 6.98 -45.08 -18.95
C ILE A 230 5.81 -44.57 -19.80
N LYS A 231 4.75 -44.06 -19.15
CA LYS A 231 3.65 -43.38 -19.85
C LYS A 231 4.08 -41.95 -20.15
N LEU A 232 4.29 -41.64 -21.43
CA LEU A 232 4.54 -40.29 -21.90
C LEU A 232 3.25 -39.44 -21.87
N PRO A 233 3.32 -38.18 -21.41
CA PRO A 233 2.21 -37.22 -21.49
C PRO A 233 1.73 -37.00 -22.94
N ARG A 234 0.45 -36.62 -23.11
CA ARG A 234 -0.19 -36.51 -24.43
C ARG A 234 0.54 -35.54 -25.38
N HIS A 235 0.90 -34.35 -24.91
CA HIS A 235 1.63 -33.37 -25.72
C HIS A 235 2.99 -33.88 -26.23
N VAL A 236 3.69 -34.72 -25.46
CA VAL A 236 4.97 -35.32 -25.89
C VAL A 236 4.74 -36.36 -26.98
N LYS A 237 3.61 -37.06 -26.96
CA LYS A 237 3.24 -38.01 -28.03
C LYS A 237 2.82 -37.30 -29.32
N GLU A 238 2.19 -36.14 -29.21
CA GLU A 238 1.82 -35.31 -30.37
C GLU A 238 3.09 -34.74 -31.02
N PHE A 239 4.00 -34.17 -30.21
CA PHE A 239 5.29 -33.65 -30.72
C PHE A 239 6.18 -34.71 -31.40
N LEU A 240 6.13 -35.96 -30.94
CA LEU A 240 6.86 -37.09 -31.53
C LEU A 240 6.15 -37.72 -32.75
N ARG A 241 4.93 -37.27 -33.11
CA ARG A 241 4.22 -37.71 -34.32
C ARG A 241 4.39 -36.75 -35.47
N ASP A 242 4.62 -35.48 -35.16
CA ASP A 242 4.77 -34.40 -36.14
C ASP A 242 6.23 -34.19 -36.60
N ASN A 243 7.19 -34.96 -36.05
CA ASN A 243 8.59 -35.09 -36.49
C ASN A 243 8.91 -36.56 -36.73
#